data_AF-A0A1G7GCN4-F1
#
_entry.id   AF-A0A1G7GCN4-F1
#
_cell.length_a   1.000
_cell.length_b   1.000
_cell.length_c   1.000
_cell.angle_alpha   90.00
_cell.angle_beta   90.00
_cell.angle_gamma   90.00
#
_symmetry.space_group_name_H-M   'P 1'
#
loop_
_entity.id
_entity.type
_entity.pdbx_description
1 polymer ?
#
loop_
_entity_poly.entity_id
_entity_poly.type
_entity_poly.pdbx_seq_one_letter_code
_entity_poly.pdbx_strand_id
1 'polypeptide(L)'
;MQDIIRDLKKHTSKEFKKAIKELPESRRAWLLVKFNYAAKRVKKGVSYKVWKDGYHPVILDTSKKIEQRINYVHYNPLASELVYHERDWKNSSYAIYEEDNLEIPSVKVHPLG
;
A
#
# COMPACT_ATOMS: atom_id res chain seq x y z
N MET A 1 5.60 -18.82 1.70
CA MET A 1 5.33 -17.39 1.38
C MET A 1 4.13 -17.20 0.45
N GLN A 2 3.98 -18.01 -0.61
CA GLN A 2 2.82 -17.91 -1.51
C GLN A 2 1.47 -18.12 -0.80
N ASP A 3 1.37 -19.07 0.13
CA ASP A 3 0.15 -19.31 0.91
C ASP A 3 -0.23 -18.10 1.78
N ILE A 4 0.74 -17.49 2.45
CA ILE A 4 0.53 -16.29 3.28
C ILE A 4 -0.06 -15.16 2.43
N ILE A 5 0.52 -14.86 1.27
CA ILE A 5 0.03 -13.78 0.39
C ILE A 5 -1.35 -14.14 -0.19
N ARG A 6 -1.56 -15.40 -0.58
CA ARG A 6 -2.87 -15.87 -1.06
C ARG A 6 -3.93 -15.66 0.02
N ASP A 7 -3.65 -16.08 1.24
CA ASP A 7 -4.62 -16.09 2.33
C ASP A 7 -4.87 -14.68 2.85
N LEU A 8 -3.84 -13.82 2.93
CA LEU A 8 -3.97 -12.39 3.18
C LEU A 8 -4.90 -11.74 2.15
N LYS A 9 -4.62 -11.92 0.86
CA LYS A 9 -5.44 -11.34 -0.23
C LYS A 9 -6.88 -11.85 -0.18
N LYS A 10 -7.08 -13.14 0.11
CA LYS A 10 -8.40 -13.77 0.21
C LYS A 10 -9.19 -13.21 1.41
N HIS A 11 -8.56 -13.16 2.58
CA HIS A 11 -9.18 -12.66 3.81
C HIS A 11 -9.53 -11.18 3.67
N THR A 12 -8.55 -10.33 3.35
CA THR A 12 -8.76 -8.87 3.21
C THR A 12 -9.76 -8.51 2.11
N SER A 13 -9.84 -9.26 1.01
CA SER A 13 -10.87 -9.02 -0.02
C SER A 13 -12.29 -9.20 0.53
N LYS A 14 -12.50 -10.18 1.43
CA LYS A 14 -13.80 -10.40 2.08
C LYS A 14 -14.10 -9.25 3.05
N GLU A 15 -13.14 -8.89 3.89
CA GLU A 15 -13.30 -7.83 4.88
C GLU A 15 -13.52 -6.46 4.23
N PHE A 16 -12.78 -6.11 3.18
CA PHE A 16 -13.02 -4.85 2.47
C PHE A 16 -14.39 -4.81 1.81
N LYS A 17 -14.84 -5.90 1.18
CA LYS A 17 -16.19 -5.98 0.62
C LYS A 17 -17.25 -5.78 1.70
N LYS A 18 -17.05 -6.38 2.88
CA LYS A 18 -17.93 -6.24 4.05
C LYS A 18 -17.95 -4.78 4.50
N ALA A 19 -16.79 -4.19 4.78
CA ALA A 19 -16.64 -2.81 5.23
C ALA A 19 -17.30 -1.81 4.26
N ILE A 20 -17.06 -1.95 2.95
CA ILE A 20 -17.66 -1.07 1.93
C ILE A 20 -19.19 -1.12 1.96
N LYS A 21 -19.79 -2.30 2.23
CA LYS A 21 -21.25 -2.48 2.22
C LYS A 21 -21.90 -2.09 3.53
N GLU A 22 -21.25 -2.36 4.65
CA GLU A 22 -21.84 -2.29 5.99
C GLU A 22 -21.51 -0.98 6.72
N LEU A 23 -20.34 -0.39 6.46
CA LEU A 23 -19.92 0.87 7.10
C LEU A 23 -20.26 2.09 6.23
N PRO A 24 -20.39 3.29 6.82
CA PRO A 24 -20.50 4.54 6.06
C PRO A 24 -19.27 4.78 5.19
N GLU A 25 -19.39 4.51 3.89
CA GLU A 25 -18.36 4.77 2.88
C GLU A 25 -18.99 5.58 1.74
N SER A 26 -18.61 6.85 1.63
CA SER A 26 -19.19 7.81 0.68
C SER A 26 -19.01 7.38 -0.78
N ARG A 27 -17.99 6.57 -1.08
CA ARG A 27 -17.67 6.08 -2.44
C ARG A 27 -18.16 4.66 -2.69
N ARG A 28 -19.04 4.10 -1.86
CA ARG A 28 -19.50 2.70 -1.92
C ARG A 28 -19.89 2.25 -3.33
N ALA A 29 -20.78 2.99 -3.99
CA ALA A 29 -21.26 2.64 -5.33
C ALA A 29 -20.10 2.61 -6.35
N TRP A 30 -19.25 3.63 -6.33
CA TRP A 30 -18.09 3.73 -7.22
C TRP A 30 -17.09 2.58 -7.00
N LEU A 31 -16.74 2.28 -5.73
CA LEU A 31 -15.83 1.19 -5.39
C LEU A 31 -16.36 -0.17 -5.85
N LEU A 32 -17.63 -0.47 -5.57
CA LEU A 32 -18.26 -1.73 -5.98
C LEU A 32 -18.29 -1.88 -7.50
N VAL A 33 -18.58 -0.82 -8.25
CA VAL A 33 -18.53 -0.83 -9.72
C VAL A 33 -17.10 -1.09 -10.22
N LYS A 34 -16.09 -0.40 -9.68
CA LYS A 34 -14.68 -0.60 -10.07
C LYS A 34 -14.21 -2.02 -9.79
N PHE A 35 -14.50 -2.55 -8.61
CA PHE A 35 -14.10 -3.91 -8.25
C PHE A 35 -14.87 -4.98 -9.03
N ASN A 36 -16.15 -4.75 -9.35
CA ASN A 36 -16.92 -5.65 -10.21
C ASN A 36 -16.37 -5.66 -11.65
N TYR A 37 -16.07 -4.48 -12.20
CA TYR A 37 -15.45 -4.35 -13.51
C TYR A 37 -14.12 -5.10 -13.59
N ALA A 38 -13.25 -4.94 -12.57
CA ALA A 38 -12.01 -5.68 -12.48
C ALA A 38 -12.22 -7.21 -12.40
N ALA A 39 -13.29 -7.65 -11.72
CA ALA A 39 -13.63 -9.06 -11.56
C ALA A 39 -14.09 -9.72 -12.88
N LYS A 40 -14.91 -9.01 -13.67
CA LYS A 40 -15.42 -9.47 -14.98
C LYS A 40 -14.32 -9.77 -15.98
N ARG A 41 -13.14 -9.15 -15.83
CA ARG A 41 -11.98 -9.37 -16.70
C ARG A 41 -11.20 -10.64 -16.38
N VAL A 42 -11.61 -11.41 -15.38
CA VAL A 42 -10.91 -12.61 -14.90
C VAL A 42 -11.79 -13.84 -15.07
N LYS A 43 -11.21 -14.95 -15.56
CA LYS A 43 -11.95 -16.21 -15.82
C LYS A 43 -12.44 -16.95 -14.55
N LYS A 44 -12.20 -16.42 -13.35
CA LYS A 44 -12.42 -17.12 -12.06
C LYS A 44 -13.81 -16.94 -11.43
N GLY A 45 -14.76 -16.30 -12.11
CA GLY A 45 -16.16 -16.22 -11.65
C GLY A 45 -16.40 -15.47 -10.33
N VAL A 46 -15.47 -14.61 -9.91
CA VAL A 46 -15.63 -13.79 -8.69
C VAL A 46 -16.41 -12.52 -8.98
N SER A 47 -17.28 -12.09 -8.06
CA SER A 47 -18.11 -10.89 -8.27
C SER A 47 -17.37 -9.57 -8.07
N TYR A 48 -16.27 -9.56 -7.31
CA TYR A 48 -15.47 -8.37 -7.00
C TYR A 48 -13.99 -8.76 -6.91
N LYS A 49 -13.09 -7.96 -7.49
CA LYS A 49 -11.64 -8.14 -7.40
C LYS A 49 -11.00 -6.88 -6.85
N VAL A 50 -10.45 -7.00 -5.64
CA VAL A 50 -9.75 -5.91 -4.94
C VAL A 50 -8.26 -5.88 -5.31
N TRP A 51 -7.60 -7.04 -5.26
CA TRP A 51 -6.16 -7.15 -5.51
C TRP A 51 -5.82 -7.47 -6.96
N LYS A 52 -4.70 -6.93 -7.46
CA LYS A 52 -4.06 -7.37 -8.71
C LYS A 52 -3.51 -8.81 -8.57
N ASP A 53 -3.40 -9.49 -9.70
CA ASP A 53 -2.80 -10.83 -9.75
C ASP A 53 -1.29 -10.76 -9.51
N GLY A 54 -0.73 -11.86 -8.98
CA GLY A 54 0.69 -11.95 -8.68
C GLY A 54 1.14 -11.13 -7.47
N TYR A 55 2.38 -11.33 -7.08
CA TYR A 55 3.11 -10.53 -6.11
C TYR A 55 4.59 -10.66 -6.47
N HIS A 56 5.38 -9.62 -6.23
CA HIS A 56 6.81 -9.61 -6.52
C HIS A 56 7.57 -9.38 -5.21
N PRO A 57 7.85 -10.45 -4.44
CA PRO A 57 8.57 -10.33 -3.18
C PRO A 57 10.02 -9.96 -3.47
N VAL A 58 10.52 -8.95 -2.77
CA VAL A 58 11.93 -8.55 -2.83
C VAL A 58 12.54 -8.81 -1.46
N ILE A 59 13.60 -9.63 -1.43
CA ILE A 59 14.33 -9.93 -0.21
C ILE A 59 15.21 -8.71 0.14
N LEU A 60 15.09 -8.24 1.38
CA LEU A 60 15.83 -7.10 1.93
C LEU A 60 16.95 -7.60 2.85
N ASP A 61 17.91 -8.30 2.26
CA ASP A 61 19.04 -8.98 2.92
C ASP A 61 20.32 -8.12 3.04
N THR A 62 20.28 -6.88 2.57
CA THR A 62 21.42 -5.96 2.58
C THR A 62 20.95 -4.55 2.92
N SER A 63 21.78 -3.78 3.63
CA SER A 63 21.48 -2.38 4.00
C SER A 63 21.13 -1.53 2.79
N LYS A 64 21.90 -1.68 1.70
CA LYS A 64 21.62 -1.00 0.42
C LYS A 64 20.21 -1.29 -0.11
N LYS A 65 19.75 -2.55 -0.04
CA LYS A 65 18.38 -2.87 -0.49
C LYS A 65 17.35 -2.22 0.41
N ILE A 66 17.55 -2.27 1.73
CA ILE A 66 16.65 -1.67 2.72
C ILE A 66 16.54 -0.15 2.51
N GLU A 67 17.67 0.56 2.52
CA GLU A 67 17.77 2.01 2.30
C GLU A 67 17.07 2.45 1.02
N GLN A 68 17.34 1.76 -0.10
CA GLN A 68 16.70 2.07 -1.38
C GLN A 68 15.16 2.00 -1.30
N ARG A 69 14.60 0.99 -0.63
CA ARG A 69 13.13 0.81 -0.58
C ARG A 69 12.50 1.77 0.41
N ILE A 70 13.14 2.05 1.54
CA ILE A 70 12.66 3.04 2.50
C ILE A 70 12.58 4.41 1.83
N ASN A 71 13.65 4.87 1.17
CA ASN A 71 13.65 6.13 0.44
C ASN A 71 12.56 6.14 -0.66
N TYR A 72 12.44 5.06 -1.43
CA TYR A 72 11.39 4.96 -2.46
C TYR A 72 9.98 5.09 -1.89
N VAL A 73 9.67 4.41 -0.78
CA VAL A 73 8.33 4.44 -0.17
C VAL A 73 7.97 5.84 0.31
N HIS A 74 8.92 6.55 0.91
CA HIS A 74 8.69 7.91 1.42
C HIS A 74 8.64 8.96 0.31
N TYR A 75 9.40 8.78 -0.77
CA TYR A 75 9.40 9.68 -1.91
C TYR A 75 8.20 9.48 -2.85
N ASN A 76 7.59 8.29 -2.86
CA ASN A 76 6.50 7.95 -3.79
C ASN A 76 5.31 8.95 -3.80
N PRO A 77 4.84 9.50 -2.66
CA PRO A 77 3.82 10.55 -2.64
C PRO A 77 4.25 11.85 -3.34
N LEU A 78 5.51 12.26 -3.16
CA LEU A 78 6.09 13.43 -3.82
C LEU A 78 6.24 13.19 -5.34
N ALA A 79 6.80 12.05 -5.72
CA ALA A 79 6.94 11.65 -7.13
C ALA A 79 5.59 11.52 -7.86
N SER A 80 4.52 11.22 -7.13
CA SER A 80 3.15 11.14 -7.65
C SER A 80 2.39 12.47 -7.59
N GLU A 81 3.06 13.56 -7.23
CA GLU A 81 2.50 14.92 -7.11
C GLU A 81 1.31 15.01 -6.13
N LEU A 82 1.24 14.11 -5.15
CA LEU A 82 0.20 14.13 -4.12
C LEU A 82 0.50 15.13 -3.01
N VAL A 83 1.79 15.45 -2.82
CA VAL A 83 2.32 16.33 -1.78
C VAL A 83 3.52 17.09 -2.29
N TYR A 84 3.86 18.21 -1.65
CA TYR A 84 5.06 18.99 -1.96
C TYR A 84 6.31 18.48 -1.26
N HIS A 85 6.16 17.78 -0.12
CA HIS A 85 7.27 17.18 0.63
C HIS A 85 6.85 15.81 1.20
N GLU A 86 7.81 14.91 1.40
CA GLU A 86 7.58 13.55 1.92
C GLU A 86 6.87 13.54 3.28
N ARG A 87 7.20 14.55 4.11
CA ARG A 87 6.59 14.77 5.43
C ARG A 87 5.10 15.08 5.41
N ASP A 88 4.59 15.62 4.31
CA ASP A 88 3.19 16.02 4.20
C ASP A 88 2.28 14.79 3.99
N TRP A 89 2.84 13.62 3.66
CA TRP A 89 2.07 12.38 3.51
C TRP A 89 1.78 11.74 4.88
N LYS A 90 0.64 12.11 5.48
CA LYS A 90 0.20 11.58 6.80
C LYS A 90 0.06 10.06 6.86
N ASN A 91 -0.16 9.38 5.73
CA ASN A 91 -0.27 7.92 5.65
C ASN A 91 1.10 7.26 5.41
N SER A 92 2.17 7.87 5.93
CA SER A 92 3.56 7.46 5.86
C SER A 92 4.12 7.31 7.26
N SER A 93 5.16 6.51 7.41
CA SER A 93 6.02 6.52 8.60
C SER A 93 7.16 7.55 8.52
N TYR A 94 7.15 8.47 7.55
CA TYR A 94 8.25 9.44 7.34
C TYR A 94 8.56 10.27 8.60
N ALA A 95 7.54 10.63 9.38
CA ALA A 95 7.71 11.40 10.63
C ALA A 95 8.64 10.74 11.66
N ILE A 96 8.90 9.43 11.56
CA ILE A 96 9.87 8.72 12.40
C ILE A 96 11.31 9.19 12.15
N TYR A 97 11.59 9.69 10.95
CA TYR A 97 12.94 10.06 10.50
C TYR A 97 13.20 11.58 10.56
N GLU A 98 12.26 12.37 11.09
CA GLU A 98 12.46 13.81 11.30
C GLU A 98 13.41 14.05 12.48
N GLU A 99 14.23 15.11 12.40
CA GLU A 99 15.30 15.41 13.37
C GLU A 99 14.77 15.59 14.80
N ASP A 100 13.53 16.05 14.96
CA ASP A 100 12.89 16.28 16.25
C ASP A 100 12.30 14.99 16.88
N ASN A 101 12.46 13.84 16.24
CA ASN A 101 11.98 12.57 16.76
C ASN A 101 12.98 11.95 17.76
N LEU A 102 12.48 11.53 18.92
CA LEU A 102 13.27 10.90 19.98
C LEU A 102 13.69 9.46 19.63
N GLU A 103 13.02 8.82 18.69
CA GLU A 103 13.39 7.49 18.19
C GLU A 103 14.47 7.61 17.12
N ILE A 104 15.63 6.97 17.33
CA ILE A 104 16.73 6.94 16.35
C ILE A 104 16.56 5.69 15.47
N PRO A 105 16.20 5.83 14.18
CA PRO A 105 15.99 4.67 13.33
C PRO A 105 17.34 4.07 12.95
N SER A 106 17.38 2.74 12.80
CA SER A 106 18.59 2.01 12.38
C SER A 106 18.99 2.28 10.91
N VAL A 107 18.14 2.97 10.16
CA VAL A 107 18.35 3.35 8.77
C VAL A 107 18.12 4.85 8.63
N LYS A 108 19.01 5.54 7.92
CA LYS A 108 18.83 6.96 7.62
C LYS A 108 17.99 7.11 6.36
N VAL A 109 16.99 7.99 6.43
CA VAL A 109 16.29 8.48 5.24
C VAL A 109 16.99 9.74 4.78
N HIS A 110 17.31 9.78 3.50
CA HIS A 110 17.86 10.97 2.88
C HIS A 110 16.72 11.62 2.08
N PRO A 111 16.38 12.90 2.35
CA PRO A 111 15.53 13.66 1.44
C PRO A 111 16.13 13.55 0.03
N LEU A 112 15.31 13.15 -0.94
CA LEU A 112 15.76 13.11 -2.33
C LEU A 112 15.63 14.53 -2.90
N GLY A 113 16.68 15.34 -2.67
CA GLY A 113 16.87 16.66 -3.29
C GLY A 113 17.27 16.58 -4.75
#